data_AF-A0A1H2WSX7-F1
#
_entry.id   AF-A0A1H2WSX7-F1
#
_cell.length_a   1.000
_cell.length_b   1.000
_cell.length_c   1.000
_cell.angle_alpha   90.00
_cell.angle_beta   90.00
_cell.angle_gamma   90.00
#
_symmetry.space_group_name_H-M   'P 1'
#
loop_
_entity.id
_entity.type
_entity.pdbx_description
1 polymer ?
#
loop_
_entity_poly.entity_id
_entity_poly.type
_entity_poly.pdbx_seq_one_letter_code
_entity_poly.pdbx_strand_id
1 'polypeptide(L)' 'MKDSLYTILKLIFTISTILFMLIGFFMVCGQTVSIFSQNANTVLWFQKSFKNYSIYLSCIAGFAGFFASYVKPKKKSSC' A
#
# COMPACT_ATOMS: atom_id res chain seq x y z
N MET A 1 7.92 5.42 24.81
CA MET A 1 8.55 4.60 23.74
C MET A 1 7.52 3.82 22.91
N LYS A 2 6.57 3.11 23.51
CA LYS A 2 5.52 2.36 22.76
C LYS A 2 4.63 3.28 21.90
N ASP A 3 4.26 4.45 22.40
CA ASP A 3 3.46 5.45 21.65
C ASP A 3 4.19 6.04 20.43
N SER A 4 5.48 6.34 20.58
CA SER A 4 6.33 6.80 19.47
C SER A 4 6.48 5.71 18.41
N LEU A 5 6.69 4.46 18.81
CA LEU A 5 6.80 3.32 17.91
C LEU A 5 5.48 3.06 17.15
N TYR A 6 4.34 3.11 17.86
CA TYR A 6 3.01 3.02 17.26
C TYR A 6 2.78 4.14 16.24
N THR A 7 3.21 5.37 16.55
CA THR A 7 3.09 6.52 15.63
C THR A 7 3.90 6.31 14.36
N ILE A 8 5.14 5.82 14.48
CA ILE A 8 6.00 5.54 13.32
C ILE A 8 5.40 4.41 12.47
N LEU A 9 4.97 3.30 13.09
CA LEU A 9 4.34 2.18 12.37
C LEU A 9 3.06 2.61 11.66
N LYS A 10 2.22 3.44 12.31
CA LYS A 10 1.00 3.99 11.71
C LYS A 10 1.33 4.92 10.54
N LEU A 11 2.40 5.72 10.65
CA LEU A 11 2.84 6.60 9.58
C LEU A 11 3.34 5.80 8.37
N ILE A 12 4.20 4.80 8.59
CA ILE A 12 4.69 3.89 7.54
C ILE A 12 3.50 3.18 6.87
N PHE A 13 2.59 2.62 7.67
CA PHE A 13 1.37 1.98 7.17
C PHE A 13 0.56 2.91 6.26
N THR A 14 0.33 4.15 6.72
CA THR A 14 -0.48 5.13 5.98
C THR A 14 0.19 5.50 4.66
N ILE A 15 1.48 5.84 4.68
CA ILE A 15 2.22 6.22 3.47
C ILE A 15 2.29 5.05 2.49
N SER A 16 2.63 3.84 2.95
CA SER A 16 2.69 2.65 2.08
C SER A 16 1.34 2.33 1.46
N THR A 17 0.25 2.50 2.21
CA THR A 17 -1.12 2.27 1.70
C THR A 17 -1.54 3.31 0.66
N ILE A 18 -1.20 4.59 0.87
CA ILE A 18 -1.45 5.65 -0.12
C ILE A 18 -0.67 5.38 -1.40
N LEU A 19 0.62 5.05 -1.29
CA LEU A 19 1.45 4.69 -2.44
C LEU A 19 0.90 3.47 -3.19
N PHE A 20 0.47 2.44 -2.46
CA PHE A 20 -0.14 1.25 -3.05
C PHE A 20 -1.41 1.59 -3.83
N MET A 21 -2.29 2.43 -3.27
CA MET A 21 -3.50 2.89 -3.96
C MET A 21 -3.19 3.70 -5.22
N LEU A 22 -2.22 4.61 -5.16
CA LEU A 22 -1.80 5.41 -6.32
C LEU A 22 -1.26 4.52 -7.44
N ILE A 23 -0.38 3.58 -7.12
CA ILE A 23 0.15 2.64 -8.12
C ILE A 23 -0.97 1.80 -8.72
N GLY A 24 -1.88 1.28 -7.90
CA GLY A 24 -3.05 0.54 -8.37
C GLY A 24 -3.91 1.36 -9.33
N PHE A 25 -4.17 2.63 -8.99
CA PHE A 25 -4.93 3.55 -9.84
C PHE A 25 -4.25 3.78 -11.20
N PHE A 26 -2.96 4.12 -11.21
CA PHE A 26 -2.21 4.30 -12.46
C PHE A 26 -2.17 3.03 -13.31
N MET A 27 -2.04 1.87 -12.66
CA MET A 27 -2.04 0.59 -13.34
C MET A 27 -3.39 0.33 -14.04
N VAL A 28 -4.51 0.55 -13.35
CA VAL A 28 -5.86 0.39 -13.92
C VAL A 28 -6.12 1.39 -15.04
N CYS A 29 -5.74 2.67 -14.86
CA CYS A 29 -5.88 3.68 -15.92
C CYS A 29 -5.05 3.33 -17.16
N GLY A 30 -3.77 2.95 -16.97
CA GLY A 30 -2.88 2.55 -18.06
C GLY A 30 -3.37 1.31 -18.80
N GLN A 31 -3.86 0.30 -18.06
CA GLN A 31 -4.50 -0.89 -18.64
C GLN A 31 -5.77 -0.53 -19.42
N THR A 32 -6.60 0.35 -18.89
CA THR A 32 -7.85 0.80 -19.54
C THR A 32 -7.55 1.47 -20.87
N VAL A 33 -6.63 2.45 -20.90
CA VAL A 33 -6.20 3.11 -22.15
C VAL A 33 -5.62 2.11 -23.14
N SER A 34 -4.83 1.14 -22.66
CA SER A 34 -4.22 0.11 -23.52
C SER A 34 -5.24 -0.83 -24.15
N ILE A 35 -6.34 -1.14 -23.46
CA ILE A 35 -7.47 -1.91 -24.00
C ILE A 35 -8.16 -1.12 -25.12
N PHE A 36 -8.42 0.18 -24.90
CA PHE A 36 -9.00 1.04 -25.95
C PHE A 36 -8.10 1.18 -27.18
N SER A 37 -6.78 1.24 -26.99
CA SER A 37 -5.80 1.26 -28.08
C SER A 37 -5.50 -0.12 -28.68
N GLN A 38 -6.19 -1.19 -28.23
CA GLN A 38 -5.98 -2.58 -28.64
C GLN A 38 -4.51 -3.07 -28.57
N ASN A 39 -3.71 -2.49 -27.68
CA ASN A 39 -2.29 -2.79 -27.56
C ASN A 39 -2.01 -3.65 -26.32
N ALA A 40 -1.99 -4.96 -26.52
CA ALA A 40 -1.74 -5.94 -25.46
C ALA A 40 -0.32 -5.82 -24.85
N ASN A 41 0.67 -5.35 -25.61
CA ASN A 41 2.03 -5.20 -25.09
C ASN A 41 2.12 -4.11 -24.01
N THR A 42 1.36 -3.02 -24.16
CA THR A 42 1.32 -1.95 -23.17
C THR A 42 0.71 -2.44 -21.85
N VAL A 43 -0.36 -3.25 -21.92
CA VAL A 43 -0.97 -3.91 -20.74
C VAL A 43 0.05 -4.78 -20.01
N LEU A 44 0.76 -5.64 -20.75
CA LEU A 44 1.77 -6.54 -20.19
C LEU A 44 2.95 -5.78 -19.59
N TRP A 45 3.35 -4.66 -20.20
CA TRP A 45 4.40 -3.79 -19.68
C TRP A 45 4.00 -3.13 -18.37
N PHE A 46 2.79 -2.53 -18.29
CA PHE A 46 2.26 -2.01 -17.03
C PHE A 46 2.18 -3.09 -15.96
N GLN A 47 1.73 -4.29 -16.32
CA GLN A 47 1.69 -5.41 -15.40
C GLN A 47 3.08 -5.76 -14.85
N LYS A 48 4.07 -5.91 -15.72
CA LYS A 48 5.41 -6.35 -15.33
C LYS A 48 6.16 -5.28 -14.55
N SER A 49 5.97 -4.01 -14.89
CA SER A 49 6.64 -2.88 -14.24
C SER A 49 6.09 -2.61 -12.84
N PHE A 50 4.76 -2.63 -12.64
CA PHE A 50 4.16 -2.18 -11.38
C PHE A 50 3.80 -3.30 -10.40
N LYS A 51 3.60 -4.55 -10.87
CA LYS A 51 3.21 -5.68 -10.02
C LYS A 51 4.13 -5.88 -8.83
N ASN A 52 5.45 -5.87 -9.03
CA ASN A 52 6.41 -6.14 -7.95
C ASN A 52 6.37 -5.03 -6.90
N TYR A 53 6.31 -3.76 -7.31
CA TYR A 53 6.20 -2.63 -6.38
C TYR A 53 4.90 -2.70 -5.56
N SER A 54 3.77 -3.03 -6.20
CA SER A 54 2.49 -3.23 -5.50
C SER A 54 2.58 -4.35 -4.47
N ILE A 55 3.22 -5.48 -4.81
CA ILE A 55 3.40 -6.60 -3.87
C ILE A 55 4.22 -6.14 -2.65
N TYR A 56 5.40 -5.54 -2.87
CA TYR A 56 6.26 -5.10 -1.78
C TYR A 56 5.59 -4.07 -0.87
N LEU A 57 4.88 -3.09 -1.45
CA LEU A 57 4.14 -2.10 -0.67
C LEU A 57 3.02 -2.74 0.15
N SER A 58 2.31 -3.73 -0.41
CA SER A 58 1.28 -4.46 0.34
C SER A 58 1.88 -5.26 1.51
N CYS A 59 3.05 -5.86 1.32
CA CYS A 59 3.74 -6.57 2.40
C CYS A 59 4.17 -5.61 3.51
N ILE A 60 4.78 -4.47 3.15
CA ILE A 60 5.21 -3.45 4.12
C ILE A 60 4.01 -2.90 4.89
N ALA A 61 2.91 -2.59 4.20
CA ALA A 61 1.67 -2.16 4.85
C ALA A 61 1.11 -3.26 5.76
N GLY A 62 1.06 -4.51 5.30
CA GLY A 62 0.59 -5.65 6.10
C GLY A 62 1.40 -5.83 7.40
N PHE A 63 2.73 -5.83 7.30
CA PHE A 63 3.61 -5.92 8.45
C PHE A 63 3.48 -4.71 9.38
N ALA A 64 3.49 -3.48 8.84
CA ALA A 64 3.36 -2.27 9.63
C ALA A 64 2.04 -2.23 10.41
N GLY A 65 0.93 -2.63 9.76
CA GLY A 65 -0.38 -2.75 10.40
C GLY A 65 -0.41 -3.84 11.48
N PHE A 66 0.17 -5.01 11.20
CA PHE A 66 0.27 -6.10 12.16
C PHE A 66 1.04 -5.68 13.41
N PHE A 67 2.27 -5.16 13.25
CA PHE A 67 3.08 -4.69 14.38
C PHE A 67 2.42 -3.54 15.12
N ALA A 68 1.79 -2.58 14.42
CA ALA A 68 1.05 -1.49 15.05
C ALA A 68 -0.07 -2.01 15.98
N SER A 69 -0.71 -3.14 15.64
CA SER A 69 -1.75 -3.73 16.48
C SER A 69 -1.21 -4.23 17.83
N TYR A 70 0.02 -4.74 17.89
CA TYR A 70 0.64 -5.22 19.14
C TYR A 70 1.13 -4.09 20.05
N VAL A 71 1.55 -2.97 19.45
CA VAL A 71 2.05 -1.82 20.21
C VAL A 71 1.00 -0.74 20.41
N LYS A 72 -0.25 -1.00 19.97
CA LYS A 72 -1.38 -0.11 20.16
C LYS A 72 -1.54 0.21 21.65
N PRO A 73 -1.47 1.48 22.05
CA PRO A 73 -1.64 1.83 23.45
C PRO A 73 -3.05 1.43 23.89
N LYS A 74 -3.14 0.70 25.01
CA LYS A 74 -4.44 0.38 25.63
C LYS A 74 -5.09 1.72 25.98
N LYS A 75 -6.23 2.02 25.34
CA LYS A 75 -7.04 3.19 25.66
C LYS A 75 -7.37 3.10 27.15
N LYS A 76 -6.83 4.00 27.97
CA LYS A 76 -7.17 4.09 29.40
C LYS A 76 -8.68 4.33 29.43
N SER A 77 -9.47 3.34 29.87
CA SER A 77 -10.90 3.58 30.07
C SER A 77 -10.99 4.53 31.25
N SER A 78 -11.21 5.80 30.97
CA SER A 78 -11.64 6.75 32.00
C SER A 78 -12.99 6.26 32.49
N CYS A 79 -12.98 5.64 33.67
CA CYS A 79 -14.17 5.40 34.47
C CYS A 79 -14.65 6.73 35.05
#